data_AF-A0AAJ1QYP1-F1
#
_entry.id   AF-A0AAJ1QYP1-F1
#
_cell.length_a   1.000
_cell.length_b   1.000
_cell.length_c   1.000
_cell.angle_alpha   90.00
_cell.angle_beta   90.00
_cell.angle_gamma   90.00
#
_symmetry.space_group_name_H-M   'P 1'
#
loop_
_entity.id
_entity.type
_entity.pdbx_description
1 polymer ?
#
loop_
_entity_poly.entity_id
_entity_poly.type
_entity_poly.pdbx_seq_one_letter_code
_entity_poly.pdbx_strand_id
1 'polypeptide(L)'
;MKNEFIIGDIVTLKSHPLFKDKYIKGDGKLVPPFMVIKEVFYEDKKKRTHSEELGKEIADKIKYTCVFFDDNKTEFKDVILYNSMLSEYPKTSTSKKEKESKEKEITYYIDNYEFGKNVVFITNIFEISKERESKKKITNKLVNDEGDIVIKNTETKTIQNLVNYSSPEFILCGIKKNENVNDFYPNGEKRKVISEILYKVKWFNSNQMKFSEIYLPAACFTEEQSIETKALYNLDKKDN
;
A
#
# COMPACT_ATOMS: atom_id res chain seq x y z
N MET A 1 -12.97 1.51 -24.14
CA MET A 1 -12.74 0.94 -22.79
C MET A 1 -11.66 1.78 -22.15
N LYS A 2 -11.92 2.44 -21.03
CA LYS A 2 -10.95 3.37 -20.43
C LYS A 2 -10.18 2.62 -19.35
N ASN A 3 -8.87 2.50 -19.52
CA ASN A 3 -7.99 2.03 -18.47
C ASN A 3 -7.90 3.12 -17.40
N GLU A 4 -8.16 2.78 -16.14
CA GLU A 4 -8.13 3.76 -15.04
C GLU A 4 -6.75 3.84 -14.39
N PHE A 5 -6.04 2.71 -14.30
CA PHE A 5 -4.76 2.63 -13.57
C PHE A 5 -3.60 2.25 -14.48
N ILE A 6 -2.43 2.83 -14.22
CA ILE A 6 -1.16 2.49 -14.88
C ILE A 6 -0.20 1.81 -13.91
N ILE A 7 0.89 1.25 -14.44
CA ILE A 7 1.94 0.61 -13.63
C ILE A 7 2.56 1.64 -12.69
N GLY A 8 2.73 1.27 -11.42
CA GLY A 8 3.21 2.17 -10.37
C GLY A 8 2.12 2.96 -9.66
N ASP A 9 0.85 2.85 -10.06
CA ASP A 9 -0.24 3.44 -9.28
C ASP A 9 -0.46 2.68 -7.98
N ILE A 10 -0.79 3.44 -6.94
CA ILE A 10 -1.13 2.91 -5.62
C ILE A 10 -2.63 2.72 -5.57
N VAL A 11 -3.04 1.49 -5.27
CA VAL A 11 -4.44 1.11 -5.23
C VAL A 11 -4.73 0.32 -3.96
N THR A 12 -6.00 0.27 -3.59
CA THR A 12 -6.50 -0.69 -2.59
C THR A 12 -7.91 -1.13 -2.96
N LEU A 13 -8.49 -2.06 -2.19
CA LEU A 13 -9.86 -2.48 -2.40
C LEU A 13 -10.83 -1.33 -2.07
N LYS A 14 -11.91 -1.18 -2.84
CA LYS A 14 -12.97 -0.17 -2.56
C LYS A 14 -13.58 -0.28 -1.16
N SER A 15 -13.47 -1.47 -0.56
CA SER A 15 -13.92 -1.75 0.80
C SER A 15 -12.97 -1.22 1.89
N HIS A 16 -11.83 -0.64 1.54
CA HIS A 16 -10.85 -0.17 2.51
C HIS A 16 -11.48 0.86 3.47
N PRO A 17 -11.38 0.65 4.80
CA PRO A 17 -12.09 1.46 5.79
C PRO A 17 -11.70 2.93 5.78
N LEU A 18 -10.46 3.26 5.39
CA LEU A 18 -9.98 4.64 5.33
C LEU A 18 -10.68 5.51 4.28
N PHE A 19 -11.46 4.93 3.37
CA PHE A 19 -12.32 5.73 2.49
C PHE A 19 -13.56 6.29 3.21
N LYS A 20 -13.94 5.72 4.35
CA LYS A 20 -15.16 6.08 5.10
C LYS A 20 -14.85 6.77 6.42
N ASP A 21 -13.77 6.37 7.08
CA ASP A 21 -13.40 6.83 8.40
C ASP A 21 -11.91 7.19 8.44
N LYS A 22 -11.54 8.19 9.25
CA LYS A 22 -10.12 8.53 9.47
C LYS A 22 -9.36 7.40 10.18
N TYR A 23 -10.04 6.63 11.02
CA TYR A 23 -9.47 5.58 11.83
C TYR A 23 -10.08 4.23 11.48
N ILE A 24 -9.27 3.20 11.53
CA ILE A 24 -9.73 1.82 11.39
C ILE A 24 -10.50 1.44 12.67
N LYS A 25 -11.69 0.90 12.48
CA LYS A 25 -12.54 0.30 13.52
C LYS A 25 -12.49 -1.22 13.37
N GLY A 26 -12.42 -1.96 14.47
CA GLY A 26 -12.33 -3.42 14.45
C GLY A 26 -10.89 -3.93 14.29
N ASP A 27 -10.74 -5.20 13.88
CA ASP A 27 -9.42 -5.83 13.78
C ASP A 27 -8.66 -5.33 12.54
N GLY A 28 -7.49 -4.74 12.77
CA GLY A 28 -6.62 -4.23 11.72
C GLY A 28 -6.00 -5.31 10.82
N LYS A 29 -6.01 -6.59 11.25
CA LYS A 29 -5.56 -7.72 10.42
C LYS A 29 -6.46 -8.00 9.22
N LEU A 30 -7.70 -7.51 9.27
CA LEU A 30 -8.70 -7.67 8.20
C LEU A 30 -8.75 -6.47 7.26
N VAL A 31 -7.90 -5.47 7.47
CA VAL A 31 -7.83 -4.28 6.63
C VAL A 31 -7.03 -4.61 5.38
N PRO A 32 -7.56 -4.37 4.17
CA PRO A 32 -6.81 -4.64 2.94
C PRO A 32 -5.48 -3.86 2.90
N PRO A 33 -4.43 -4.42 2.29
CA PRO A 33 -3.19 -3.68 2.06
C PRO A 33 -3.39 -2.59 0.99
N PHE A 34 -2.52 -1.59 1.03
CA PHE A 34 -2.20 -0.79 -0.13
C PHE A 34 -1.28 -1.59 -1.04
N MET A 35 -1.57 -1.54 -2.33
CA MET A 35 -0.91 -2.34 -3.36
C MET A 35 -0.43 -1.42 -4.47
N VAL A 36 0.52 -1.91 -5.28
CA VAL A 36 1.03 -1.21 -6.45
C VAL A 36 0.69 -2.00 -7.70
N ILE A 37 0.20 -1.32 -8.73
CA ILE A 37 -0.04 -1.95 -10.04
C ILE A 37 1.30 -2.37 -10.65
N LYS A 38 1.49 -3.67 -10.85
CA LYS A 38 2.68 -4.28 -11.45
C LYS A 38 2.50 -4.60 -12.92
N GLU A 39 1.30 -5.07 -13.30
CA GLU A 39 0.94 -5.43 -14.67
C GLU A 39 -0.53 -5.09 -14.95
N VAL A 40 -0.85 -4.76 -16.21
CA VAL A 40 -2.23 -4.52 -16.68
C VAL A 40 -2.58 -5.54 -17.75
N PHE A 41 -3.76 -6.14 -17.65
CA PHE A 41 -4.27 -7.07 -18.66
C PHE A 41 -5.62 -6.61 -19.19
N TYR A 42 -5.76 -6.70 -20.50
CA TYR A 42 -7.00 -6.46 -21.23
C TYR A 42 -7.48 -7.80 -21.76
N GLU A 43 -8.71 -8.15 -21.41
CA GLU A 43 -9.36 -9.37 -21.83
C GLU A 43 -10.10 -9.16 -23.15
N ASP A 44 -10.31 -10.26 -23.88
CA ASP A 44 -10.99 -10.23 -25.18
C ASP A 44 -12.42 -9.71 -24.99
N LYS A 45 -12.94 -9.04 -26.02
CA LYS A 45 -14.35 -8.64 -26.14
C LYS A 45 -15.30 -9.81 -25.90
N LYS A 46 -14.87 -11.04 -26.23
CA LYS A 46 -15.60 -12.31 -26.04
C LYS A 46 -15.62 -12.84 -24.61
N LYS A 47 -14.85 -12.27 -23.67
CA LYS A 47 -14.84 -12.73 -22.28
C LYS A 47 -16.24 -12.62 -21.68
N ARG A 48 -16.69 -13.70 -21.01
CA ARG A 48 -17.92 -13.70 -20.21
C ARG A 48 -17.75 -12.77 -19.01
N THR A 49 -18.52 -11.68 -19.00
CA THR A 49 -18.55 -10.70 -17.89
C THR A 49 -19.80 -10.82 -17.04
N HIS A 50 -20.82 -11.56 -17.49
CA HIS A 50 -22.10 -11.69 -16.80
C HIS A 50 -22.45 -13.15 -16.55
N SER A 51 -23.17 -13.42 -15.46
CA SER A 51 -23.78 -14.72 -15.19
C SER A 51 -24.95 -14.95 -16.14
N GLU A 52 -25.01 -16.12 -16.78
CA GLU A 52 -26.11 -16.50 -17.67
C GLU A 52 -27.44 -16.67 -16.92
N GLU A 53 -27.40 -17.21 -15.71
CA GLU A 53 -28.60 -17.48 -14.91
C GLU A 53 -29.21 -16.20 -14.32
N LEU A 54 -28.35 -15.29 -13.85
CA LEU A 54 -28.79 -14.12 -13.08
C LEU A 54 -28.69 -12.81 -13.87
N GLY A 55 -28.04 -12.81 -15.04
CA GLY A 55 -27.77 -11.60 -15.83
C GLY A 55 -26.88 -10.57 -15.12
N LYS A 56 -26.27 -10.92 -13.98
CA LYS A 56 -25.44 -10.01 -13.17
C LYS A 56 -23.98 -10.04 -13.58
N GLU A 57 -23.31 -8.90 -13.50
CA GLU A 57 -21.87 -8.79 -13.75
C GLU A 57 -21.08 -9.59 -12.70
N ILE A 58 -20.11 -10.39 -13.19
CA ILE A 58 -19.24 -11.27 -12.38
C ILE A 58 -17.75 -11.04 -12.66
N ALA A 59 -17.42 -10.29 -13.71
CA ALA A 59 -16.04 -10.04 -14.09
C ALA A 59 -15.91 -8.81 -14.98
N ASP A 60 -14.76 -8.16 -14.89
CA ASP A 60 -14.39 -7.07 -15.79
C ASP A 60 -13.54 -7.60 -16.97
N LYS A 61 -13.41 -6.76 -18.00
CA LYS A 61 -12.44 -7.01 -19.08
C LYS A 61 -11.07 -6.38 -18.84
N ILE A 62 -10.86 -5.68 -17.73
CA ILE A 62 -9.54 -5.20 -17.31
C ILE A 62 -9.23 -5.80 -15.93
N LYS A 63 -8.07 -6.41 -15.82
CA LYS A 63 -7.53 -6.93 -14.56
C LYS A 63 -6.10 -6.47 -14.37
N TYR A 64 -5.68 -6.40 -13.13
CA TYR A 64 -4.37 -5.90 -12.73
C TYR A 64 -3.67 -6.94 -11.86
N THR A 65 -2.39 -7.17 -12.11
CA THR A 65 -1.53 -7.79 -11.09
C THR A 65 -1.08 -6.66 -10.17
N CYS A 66 -1.49 -6.73 -8.91
CA CYS A 66 -1.11 -5.79 -7.88
C CYS A 66 -0.11 -6.47 -6.94
N VAL A 67 0.91 -5.76 -6.48
CA VAL A 67 1.90 -6.26 -5.54
C VAL A 67 1.82 -5.51 -4.22
N PHE A 68 1.99 -6.21 -3.10
CA PHE A 68 2.12 -5.64 -1.76
C PHE A 68 3.14 -6.42 -0.94
N PHE A 69 3.56 -5.85 0.18
CA PHE A 69 4.44 -6.51 1.14
C PHE A 69 3.62 -7.11 2.29
N ASP A 70 3.86 -8.38 2.62
CA ASP A 70 3.29 -9.04 3.79
C ASP A 70 4.33 -9.12 4.89
N ASP A 71 4.18 -8.28 5.92
CA ASP A 71 5.12 -8.21 7.04
C ASP A 71 5.20 -9.53 7.81
N ASN A 72 4.07 -10.23 7.97
CA ASN A 72 4.02 -11.50 8.70
C ASN A 72 4.92 -12.57 8.09
N LYS A 73 5.09 -12.56 6.77
CA LYS A 73 5.95 -13.49 6.04
C LYS A 73 7.25 -12.84 5.53
N THR A 74 7.35 -11.52 5.66
CA THR A 74 8.47 -10.71 5.19
C THR A 74 8.74 -10.92 3.69
N GLU A 75 7.68 -10.98 2.89
CA GLU A 75 7.72 -11.28 1.45
C GLU A 75 6.77 -10.39 0.63
N PHE A 76 7.08 -10.18 -0.65
CA PHE A 76 6.15 -9.56 -1.58
C PHE A 76 5.16 -10.60 -2.11
N LYS A 77 3.89 -10.19 -2.21
CA LYS A 77 2.80 -11.00 -2.76
C LYS A 77 2.13 -10.30 -3.92
N ASP A 78 1.83 -11.10 -4.94
CA ASP A 78 1.04 -10.68 -6.09
C ASP A 78 -0.42 -11.11 -5.89
N VAL A 79 -1.36 -10.25 -6.30
CA VAL A 79 -2.80 -10.55 -6.36
C VAL A 79 -3.38 -10.02 -7.66
N ILE A 80 -4.29 -10.78 -8.27
CA ILE A 80 -4.96 -10.37 -9.50
C ILE A 80 -6.35 -9.85 -9.15
N LEU A 81 -6.63 -8.61 -9.50
CA LEU A 81 -7.88 -7.93 -9.16
C LEU A 81 -8.51 -7.26 -10.40
N TYR A 82 -9.84 -7.21 -10.42
CA TYR A 82 -10.59 -6.50 -11.46
C TYR A 82 -10.64 -4.99 -11.19
N ASN A 83 -10.78 -4.19 -12.25
CA ASN A 83 -10.88 -2.74 -12.14
C ASN A 83 -11.98 -2.30 -11.16
N SER A 84 -13.14 -2.93 -11.23
CA SER A 84 -14.32 -2.67 -10.39
C SER A 84 -14.07 -2.90 -8.91
N MET A 85 -13.05 -3.68 -8.53
CA MET A 85 -12.68 -3.97 -7.14
C MET A 85 -11.71 -2.95 -6.55
N LEU A 86 -11.05 -2.16 -7.40
CA LEU A 86 -9.96 -1.26 -7.01
C LEU A 86 -10.41 0.20 -6.92
N SER A 87 -9.78 0.92 -6.01
CA SER A 87 -9.81 2.38 -5.95
C SER A 87 -8.38 2.89 -5.88
N GLU A 88 -8.11 3.99 -6.59
CA GLU A 88 -6.87 4.73 -6.44
C GLU A 88 -6.75 5.24 -5.01
N TYR A 89 -5.54 5.16 -4.46
CA TYR A 89 -5.21 5.89 -3.25
C TYR A 89 -4.33 7.09 -3.62
N PRO A 90 -4.71 8.31 -3.24
CA PRO A 90 -4.02 9.51 -3.70
C PRO A 90 -2.55 9.46 -3.29
N LYS A 91 -1.67 9.65 -4.28
CA LYS A 91 -0.21 9.72 -4.09
C LYS A 91 0.19 10.89 -3.18
N THR A 92 -0.58 11.98 -3.18
CA THR A 92 -0.34 13.14 -2.31
C THR A 92 -0.92 12.95 -0.91
N SER A 93 -0.06 12.90 0.10
CA SER A 93 -0.42 13.30 1.46
C SER A 93 -0.68 14.81 1.48
N THR A 94 -1.85 15.25 1.00
CA THR A 94 -2.35 16.56 1.38
C THR A 94 -2.94 16.41 2.77
N SER A 95 -2.07 16.53 3.78
CA SER A 95 -2.51 17.22 4.99
C SER A 95 -3.15 18.54 4.52
N LYS A 96 -4.37 18.84 4.98
CA LYS A 96 -5.13 20.04 4.58
C LYS A 96 -4.53 21.33 5.15
N LYS A 97 -3.21 21.50 5.10
CA LYS A 97 -2.51 22.73 5.43
C LYS A 97 -1.50 22.99 4.32
N GLU A 98 -1.49 24.24 3.86
CA GLU A 98 -0.61 24.80 2.82
C GLU A 98 -1.07 24.56 1.37
N LYS A 99 -2.19 25.21 1.04
CA LYS A 99 -2.31 25.88 -0.25
C LYS A 99 -1.32 27.05 -0.25
N GLU A 100 -0.13 26.88 -0.82
CA GLU A 100 0.73 27.92 -1.42
C GLU A 100 2.18 27.43 -1.57
N SER A 101 2.40 26.35 -2.31
CA SER A 101 3.69 26.15 -2.96
C SER A 101 3.49 25.21 -4.13
N LYS A 102 3.86 25.72 -5.32
CA LYS A 102 3.91 25.08 -6.64
C LYS A 102 3.82 23.56 -6.58
N GLU A 103 2.78 23.02 -7.21
CA GLU A 103 2.61 21.62 -7.57
C GLU A 103 3.89 21.10 -8.25
N LYS A 104 4.83 20.59 -7.46
CA LYS A 104 5.74 19.58 -7.96
C LYS A 104 4.91 18.30 -7.93
N GLU A 105 4.51 17.84 -9.10
CA GLU A 105 4.15 16.43 -9.27
C GLU A 105 5.33 15.64 -8.68
N ILE A 106 5.12 15.04 -7.53
CA ILE A 106 6.11 14.15 -6.93
C ILE A 106 6.14 12.93 -7.86
N THR A 107 7.15 12.87 -8.72
CA THR A 107 7.44 11.67 -9.50
C THR A 107 8.02 10.65 -8.53
N TYR A 108 7.19 9.71 -8.09
CA TYR A 108 7.54 8.69 -7.09
C TYR A 108 8.52 7.62 -7.61
N TYR A 109 9.02 7.73 -8.83
CA TYR A 109 9.93 6.75 -9.41
C TYR A 109 11.38 7.24 -9.36
N ILE A 110 12.28 6.31 -9.04
CA ILE A 110 13.72 6.55 -9.00
C ILE A 110 14.21 6.72 -10.45
N ASP A 111 14.50 7.96 -10.83
CA ASP A 111 14.97 8.32 -12.17
C ASP A 111 16.33 7.70 -12.52
N ASN A 112 17.20 7.55 -11.52
CA ASN A 112 18.56 7.07 -11.71
C ASN A 112 18.87 5.89 -10.78
N TYR A 113 19.05 4.71 -11.37
CA TYR A 113 19.49 3.53 -10.63
C TYR A 113 20.89 3.75 -10.06
N GLU A 114 21.05 3.45 -8.77
CA GLU A 114 22.32 3.48 -8.06
C GLU A 114 22.48 2.20 -7.24
N PHE A 115 23.54 1.44 -7.49
CA PHE A 115 23.80 0.19 -6.79
C PHE A 115 24.16 0.47 -5.33
N GLY A 116 23.53 -0.24 -4.39
CA GLY A 116 23.71 -0.07 -2.96
C GLY A 116 22.83 1.01 -2.34
N LYS A 117 22.05 1.75 -3.14
CA LYS A 117 21.17 2.81 -2.65
C LYS A 117 19.98 2.23 -1.86
N ASN A 118 19.63 2.92 -0.77
CA ASN A 118 18.42 2.60 0.00
C ASN A 118 17.18 3.09 -0.73
N VAL A 119 16.16 2.24 -0.77
CA VAL A 119 14.87 2.53 -1.38
C VAL A 119 13.74 2.00 -0.53
N VAL A 120 12.57 2.61 -0.68
CA VAL A 120 11.37 2.24 0.06
C VAL A 120 10.29 1.82 -0.92
N PHE A 121 9.50 0.82 -0.56
CA PHE A 121 8.31 0.47 -1.34
C PHE A 121 7.28 1.59 -1.22
N ILE A 122 6.73 2.04 -2.35
CA ILE A 122 5.95 3.30 -2.40
C ILE A 122 4.70 3.30 -1.50
N THR A 123 4.20 2.12 -1.08
CA THR A 123 3.05 2.03 -0.17
C THR A 123 3.42 2.15 1.30
N ASN A 124 4.70 2.05 1.66
CA ASN A 124 5.15 1.93 3.05
C ASN A 124 4.70 3.11 3.92
N ILE A 125 4.77 4.33 3.38
CA ILE A 125 4.33 5.54 4.08
C ILE A 125 2.85 5.47 4.46
N PHE A 126 2.02 4.96 3.55
CA PHE A 126 0.58 4.83 3.78
C PHE A 126 0.28 3.72 4.78
N GLU A 127 1.03 2.61 4.73
CA GLU A 127 0.89 1.52 5.69
C GLU A 127 1.25 1.96 7.11
N ILE A 128 2.40 2.61 7.31
CA ILE A 128 2.84 3.10 8.63
C ILE A 128 1.85 4.14 9.20
N SER A 129 1.18 4.92 8.34
CA SER A 129 0.19 5.92 8.75
C SER A 129 -1.17 5.35 9.17
N LYS A 130 -1.42 4.04 9.04
CA LYS A 130 -2.70 3.44 9.41
C LYS A 130 -2.88 3.46 10.92
N GLU A 131 -3.91 4.16 11.39
CA GLU A 131 -4.26 4.24 12.81
C GLU A 131 -5.59 3.53 13.11
N ARG A 132 -5.60 2.74 14.20
CA ARG A 132 -6.80 2.11 14.76
C ARG A 132 -7.27 2.87 15.98
N GLU A 133 -8.57 3.18 16.03
CA GLU A 133 -9.22 3.73 17.23
C GLU A 133 -10.00 2.61 17.94
N SER A 134 -9.79 2.47 19.25
CA SER A 134 -10.61 1.61 20.11
C SER A 134 -11.22 2.44 21.23
N LYS A 135 -12.53 2.28 21.45
CA LYS A 135 -13.29 2.98 22.50
C LYS A 135 -13.72 1.98 23.55
N LYS A 136 -13.35 2.23 24.81
CA LYS A 136 -13.79 1.42 25.96
C LYS A 136 -14.65 2.29 26.87
N LYS A 137 -15.90 1.88 27.07
CA LYS A 137 -16.77 2.47 28.10
C LYS A 137 -16.60 1.66 29.37
N ILE A 138 -16.19 2.34 30.43
CA ILE A 138 -16.04 1.79 31.78
C ILE A 138 -17.18 2.36 32.60
N THR A 139 -18.02 1.48 33.13
CA THR A 139 -19.12 1.84 34.02
C THR A 139 -18.73 1.45 35.43
N ASN A 140 -18.39 2.44 36.24
CA ASN A 140 -18.07 2.24 37.65
C ASN A 140 -19.32 2.51 38.48
N LYS A 141 -19.73 1.53 39.29
CA LYS A 141 -20.71 1.73 40.34
C LYS A 141 -19.95 2.13 41.60
N LEU A 142 -20.16 3.36 42.04
CA LEU A 142 -19.63 3.87 43.30
C LEU A 142 -20.80 3.93 44.28
N VAL A 143 -20.55 3.56 45.54
CA VAL A 143 -21.50 3.74 46.63
C VAL A 143 -21.05 4.99 47.38
N ASN A 144 -21.94 5.97 47.49
CA ASN A 144 -21.66 7.18 48.26
C ASN A 144 -21.78 6.89 49.76
N ASP A 145 -21.29 7.80 50.61
CA ASP A 145 -21.39 7.67 52.07
C ASP A 145 -22.85 7.56 52.58
N GLU A 146 -23.83 7.98 51.77
CA GLU A 146 -25.26 7.89 52.03
C GLU A 146 -25.90 6.53 51.60
N GLY A 147 -25.12 5.61 51.04
CA GLY A 147 -25.59 4.31 50.56
C GLY A 147 -26.16 4.30 49.14
N ASP A 148 -26.25 5.47 48.49
CA ASP A 148 -26.74 5.60 47.12
C ASP A 148 -25.72 5.09 46.09
N ILE A 149 -26.22 4.39 45.06
CA ILE A 149 -25.41 3.89 43.94
C ILE A 149 -25.28 4.99 42.87
N VAL A 150 -24.10 5.59 42.78
CA VAL A 150 -23.74 6.49 41.67
C VAL A 150 -23.07 5.71 40.55
N ILE A 151 -23.68 5.77 39.36
CA ILE A 151 -23.11 5.18 38.14
C ILE A 151 -22.24 6.23 37.45
N LYS A 152 -20.92 6.07 37.52
CA LYS A 152 -19.97 6.92 36.80
C LYS A 152 -19.53 6.21 35.52
N ASN A 153 -19.86 6.79 34.38
CA ASN A 153 -19.41 6.32 33.07
C ASN A 153 -18.16 7.10 32.64
N THR A 154 -17.07 6.41 32.39
CA THR A 154 -15.86 6.97 31.77
C THR A 154 -15.62 6.32 30.42
N GLU A 155 -15.29 7.12 29.40
CA GLU A 155 -14.93 6.63 28.08
C GLU A 155 -13.44 6.87 27.85
N THR A 156 -12.69 5.79 27.59
CA THR A 156 -11.28 5.86 27.20
C THR A 156 -11.12 5.55 25.72
N LYS A 157 -10.30 6.35 25.05
CA LYS A 157 -9.93 6.17 23.64
C LYS A 157 -8.47 5.80 23.55
N THR A 158 -8.17 4.74 22.81
CA THR A 158 -6.80 4.32 22.52
C THR A 158 -6.60 4.35 21.01
N ILE A 159 -5.53 5.01 20.58
CA ILE A 159 -5.09 5.04 19.18
C ILE A 159 -3.82 4.19 19.08
N GLN A 160 -3.78 3.28 18.11
CA GLN A 160 -2.65 2.38 17.87
C GLN A 160 -2.31 2.37 16.38
N ASN A 161 -1.02 2.39 16.04
CA ASN A 161 -0.57 2.22 14.67
C ASN A 161 -0.71 0.76 14.23
N LEU A 162 -1.04 0.57 12.96
CA LEU A 162 -1.21 -0.72 12.31
C LEU A 162 -0.12 -0.87 11.26
N VAL A 163 0.78 -1.84 11.44
CA VAL A 163 1.96 -2.02 10.58
C VAL A 163 1.99 -3.38 9.88
N ASN A 164 0.82 -4.02 9.71
CA ASN A 164 0.71 -5.40 9.22
C ASN A 164 1.22 -5.62 7.78
N TYR A 165 1.41 -4.56 7.01
CA TYR A 165 1.87 -4.60 5.61
C TYR A 165 2.97 -3.56 5.33
N SER A 166 3.56 -2.96 6.38
CA SER A 166 4.69 -2.06 6.20
C SER A 166 5.91 -2.84 5.75
N SER A 167 6.65 -2.30 4.79
CA SER A 167 7.88 -2.91 4.31
C SER A 167 9.09 -2.32 5.06
N PRO A 168 10.21 -3.07 5.15
CA PRO A 168 11.47 -2.47 5.55
C PRO A 168 11.97 -1.50 4.47
N GLU A 169 13.07 -0.80 4.77
CA GLU A 169 13.92 -0.25 3.73
C GLU A 169 14.63 -1.38 2.98
N PHE A 170 14.86 -1.17 1.69
CA PHE A 170 15.53 -2.13 0.83
C PHE A 170 16.81 -1.55 0.26
N ILE A 171 17.75 -2.43 -0.11
CA ILE A 171 18.95 -2.05 -0.83
C ILE A 171 18.76 -2.42 -2.30
N LEU A 172 18.93 -1.45 -3.21
CA LEU A 172 19.02 -1.71 -4.64
C LEU A 172 20.30 -2.50 -4.94
N CYS A 173 20.16 -3.70 -5.49
CA CYS A 173 21.29 -4.61 -5.74
C CYS A 173 21.34 -5.14 -7.17
N GLY A 174 20.46 -4.68 -8.06
CA GLY A 174 20.48 -5.06 -9.46
C GLY A 174 19.44 -4.31 -10.28
N ILE A 175 19.67 -4.27 -11.59
CA ILE A 175 18.75 -3.72 -12.58
C ILE A 175 18.73 -4.67 -13.77
N LYS A 176 17.54 -4.95 -14.32
CA LYS A 176 17.43 -5.66 -15.59
C LYS A 176 16.27 -5.14 -16.41
N LYS A 177 16.38 -5.31 -17.73
CA LYS A 177 15.23 -5.17 -18.61
C LYS A 177 14.29 -6.35 -18.39
N ASN A 178 12.99 -6.10 -18.39
CA ASN A 178 12.00 -7.16 -18.34
C ASN A 178 12.11 -8.01 -19.61
N GLU A 179 12.25 -9.32 -19.42
CA GLU A 179 12.33 -10.29 -20.52
C GLU A 179 10.98 -10.43 -21.23
N ASN A 180 9.90 -10.23 -20.47
CA ASN A 180 8.58 -10.13 -21.06
C ASN A 180 8.45 -8.77 -21.74
N VAL A 181 7.76 -8.75 -22.89
CA VAL A 181 7.35 -7.53 -23.58
C VAL A 181 5.83 -7.37 -23.52
N ASN A 182 5.34 -6.18 -23.84
CA ASN A 182 3.91 -5.94 -23.99
C ASN A 182 3.32 -6.95 -24.98
N ASP A 183 2.18 -7.53 -24.60
CA ASP A 183 1.47 -8.50 -25.44
C ASP A 183 0.30 -7.81 -26.14
N PHE A 184 0.00 -8.23 -27.36
CA PHE A 184 -1.02 -7.62 -28.22
C PHE A 184 -1.89 -8.70 -28.85
N TYR A 185 -3.17 -8.40 -29.02
CA TYR A 185 -4.07 -9.21 -29.81
C TYR A 185 -3.71 -9.12 -31.31
N PRO A 186 -4.16 -10.08 -32.16
CA PRO A 186 -3.91 -10.02 -33.60
C PRO A 186 -4.43 -8.76 -34.30
N ASN A 187 -5.40 -8.07 -33.70
CA ASN A 187 -5.92 -6.79 -34.18
C ASN A 187 -5.08 -5.57 -33.76
N GLY A 188 -3.95 -5.78 -33.06
CA GLY A 188 -3.07 -4.73 -32.54
C GLY A 188 -3.52 -4.09 -31.23
N GLU A 189 -4.66 -4.49 -30.65
CA GLU A 189 -5.09 -4.01 -29.33
C GLU A 189 -4.16 -4.58 -28.23
N LYS A 190 -3.78 -3.74 -27.25
CA LYS A 190 -2.95 -4.18 -26.12
C LYS A 190 -3.67 -5.27 -25.33
N ARG A 191 -2.99 -6.39 -25.09
CA ARG A 191 -3.45 -7.52 -24.26
C ARG A 191 -2.81 -7.50 -22.88
N LYS A 192 -1.51 -7.22 -22.81
CA LYS A 192 -0.77 -7.13 -21.54
C LYS A 192 0.19 -5.96 -21.58
N VAL A 193 0.20 -5.16 -20.52
CA VAL A 193 1.18 -4.09 -20.32
C VAL A 193 2.00 -4.40 -19.08
N ILE A 194 3.31 -4.27 -19.22
CA ILE A 194 4.30 -4.58 -18.17
C ILE A 194 5.41 -3.52 -18.15
N SER A 195 6.09 -3.41 -17.02
CA SER A 195 7.23 -2.49 -16.88
C SER A 195 8.41 -2.98 -17.70
N GLU A 196 9.09 -2.07 -18.39
CA GLU A 196 10.32 -2.38 -19.13
C GLU A 196 11.53 -2.57 -18.21
N ILE A 197 11.57 -1.83 -17.10
CA ILE A 197 12.69 -1.84 -16.15
C ILE A 197 12.25 -2.51 -14.86
N LEU A 198 13.06 -3.44 -14.39
CA LEU A 198 12.92 -4.10 -13.10
C LEU A 198 14.14 -3.82 -12.24
N TYR A 199 13.88 -3.40 -10.99
CA TYR A 199 14.89 -3.27 -9.96
C TYR A 199 14.90 -4.49 -9.07
N LYS A 200 16.12 -4.97 -8.80
CA LYS A 200 16.38 -5.99 -7.80
C LYS A 200 16.60 -5.30 -6.47
N VAL A 201 15.78 -5.64 -5.49
CA VAL A 201 15.93 -5.16 -4.12
C VAL A 201 16.27 -6.31 -3.19
N LYS A 202 17.00 -6.00 -2.12
CA LYS A 202 17.44 -6.93 -1.10
C LYS A 202 17.07 -6.43 0.29
N TRP A 203 16.61 -7.33 1.15
CA TRP A 203 16.30 -7.07 2.56
C TRP A 203 16.58 -8.31 3.40
N PHE A 204 16.70 -8.11 4.71
CA PHE A 204 16.79 -9.23 5.65
C PHE A 204 15.41 -9.78 5.97
N ASN A 205 15.20 -11.07 5.72
CA ASN A 205 13.99 -11.79 6.09
C ASN A 205 14.21 -12.48 7.43
N SER A 206 13.61 -11.93 8.49
CA SER A 206 13.74 -12.42 9.86
C SER A 206 13.10 -13.80 10.04
N ASN A 207 12.00 -14.09 9.34
CA ASN A 207 11.33 -15.40 9.40
C ASN A 207 12.22 -16.54 8.87
N GLN A 208 13.01 -16.26 7.84
CA GLN A 208 13.89 -17.26 7.20
C GLN A 208 15.36 -17.14 7.64
N MET A 209 15.70 -16.14 8.47
CA MET A 209 17.06 -15.83 8.92
C MET A 209 18.07 -15.68 7.76
N LYS A 210 17.64 -15.11 6.63
CA LYS A 210 18.48 -14.91 5.44
C LYS A 210 18.08 -13.65 4.69
N PHE A 211 18.95 -13.21 3.77
CA PHE A 211 18.57 -12.15 2.84
C PHE A 211 17.62 -12.68 1.78
N SER A 212 16.53 -11.94 1.55
CA SER A 212 15.60 -12.13 0.45
C SER A 212 15.87 -11.11 -0.65
N GLU A 213 15.59 -11.50 -1.88
CA GLU A 213 15.78 -10.66 -3.06
C GLU A 213 14.60 -10.83 -4.02
N ILE A 214 14.16 -9.76 -4.66
CA ILE A 214 13.11 -9.83 -5.69
C ILE A 214 13.34 -8.77 -6.76
N TYR A 215 12.89 -9.07 -7.99
CA TYR A 215 12.75 -8.08 -9.06
C TYR A 215 11.32 -7.54 -9.10
N LEU A 216 11.17 -6.22 -9.00
CA LEU A 216 9.90 -5.51 -9.17
C LEU A 216 10.07 -4.32 -10.11
N PRO A 217 8.98 -3.81 -10.73
CA PRO A 217 9.04 -2.58 -11.52
C PRO A 217 9.74 -1.44 -10.78
N ALA A 218 10.56 -0.66 -11.48
CA ALA A 218 11.19 0.52 -10.91
C ALA A 218 10.18 1.48 -10.26
N ALA A 219 8.98 1.57 -10.86
CA ALA A 219 7.87 2.38 -10.37
C ALA A 219 7.28 1.91 -9.02
N CYS A 220 7.69 0.75 -8.48
CA CYS A 220 7.28 0.29 -7.16
C CYS A 220 8.09 0.93 -6.02
N PHE A 221 9.17 1.64 -6.32
CA PHE A 221 10.13 2.14 -5.32
C PHE A 221 10.31 3.64 -5.40
N THR A 222 10.55 4.25 -4.24
CA THR A 222 10.86 5.66 -4.06
C THR A 222 12.05 5.84 -3.11
N GLU A 223 12.65 7.03 -3.13
CA GLU A 223 13.78 7.41 -2.28
C GLU A 223 13.34 8.01 -0.94
N GLU A 224 12.14 8.58 -0.89
CA GLU A 224 11.66 9.33 0.27
C GLU A 224 10.82 8.46 1.22
N GLN A 225 11.20 8.47 2.49
CA GLN A 225 10.29 8.19 3.59
C GLN A 225 10.07 9.52 4.33
N SER A 226 9.03 10.28 3.97
CA SER A 226 8.76 11.60 4.56
C SER A 226 8.18 11.52 5.98
N ILE A 227 8.69 10.60 6.81
CA ILE A 227 8.38 10.55 8.23
C ILE A 227 9.69 10.90 8.94
N GLU A 228 9.74 12.05 9.60
CA GLU A 228 10.86 12.42 10.46
C GLU A 228 10.96 11.41 11.61
N THR A 229 11.73 10.35 11.39
CA THR A 229 12.12 9.45 12.45
C THR A 229 13.14 10.20 13.31
N LYS A 230 12.76 10.60 14.53
CA LYS A 230 13.72 11.09 15.53
C LYS A 230 14.60 9.92 15.99
N ALA A 231 15.51 9.48 15.12
CA ALA A 231 16.58 8.57 15.50
C ALA A 231 17.74 9.39 16.08
N LEU A 232 18.16 9.04 17.29
CA LEU A 232 19.22 9.71 18.07
C LEU A 232 20.65 9.61 17.45
N TYR A 233 20.80 9.07 16.25
CA TYR A 233 22.10 8.55 15.77
C TYR A 233 22.94 9.52 14.91
N ASN A 234 22.77 10.84 15.09
CA ASN A 234 23.64 11.86 14.48
C ASN A 234 23.93 13.03 15.43
N LEU A 235 24.10 12.78 16.75
CA LEU A 235 24.51 13.84 17.68
C LEU A 235 26.00 13.85 18.04
N ASP A 236 26.78 12.80 17.80
CA ASP A 236 28.21 12.80 18.16
C ASP A 236 29.13 12.35 17.02
N LYS A 237 29.26 13.21 16.02
CA LYS A 237 30.56 13.48 15.37
C LYS A 237 30.69 14.98 15.20
N LYS A 238 30.84 15.69 16.33
CA LYS A 238 31.57 16.95 16.33
C LYS A 238 33.04 16.64 16.52
N ASP A 239 33.81 17.24 15.63
CA ASP A 239 35.25 17.12 15.49
C ASP A 239 36.00 17.32 16.82
N ASN A 240 36.98 16.46 17.07
CA ASN A 240 38.17 16.76 17.85
C ASN A 240 39.38 16.53 16.94
#